data_AF-S4XH80-F1
#
_entry.id   AF-S4XH80-F1
#
_cell.length_a   1.000
_cell.length_b   1.000
_cell.length_c   1.000
_cell.angle_alpha   90.00
_cell.angle_beta   90.00
_cell.angle_gamma   90.00
#
_symmetry.space_group_name_H-M   'P 1'
#
loop_
_entity.id
_entity.type
_entity.pdbx_description
1 polymer ?
#
loop_
_entity_poly.entity_id
_entity_poly.type
_entity_poly.pdbx_seq_one_letter_code
_entity_poly.pdbx_strand_id
1 'polypeptide(L)'
;MAAQGTRDGGLISGRLRVRPSALPDADDPHWLLKVAVSQRPYQFIASVGMLLGFICNATTSVIVGRAIDQAVAPGDLGRLGLWMGVLVALFAVNAVSVWLARRYLELILQQVSHDLRTRVTDRIQDPRGIGTRAGATGAANERTAGGLLSIASTDANKAAEIIVVTVFPVAELGSILYVAVVALTVDWRLGLAVLVGAPVVVLLSLRAARPLRSRAGARQQALARTASAATDAVEGLRIIKGLGVVSTMQSRYRGYSEQAYRATVRANAAEARLTATTQSIGAVYVVAIGVAAGWLALHEDLSIGQLITIVGLSQYVVHPMTMLGRNVATRLAASAASGRRVVSILAAPYATGDEVGAAATDRVLSAVPAGVTVVRGGEAAAHAGQVADALRLLPRHRVIVAPHAADLFDGPLQDNVHPDPAVAASALEIADCDDIPGGPLRSVGEGGRRLSGGQRQRVALARAIAADPDLLVLTDPTTAVDSVTEQHIAERVAARYRGSGRRVLVFSEAPAWQVVATTTWDADDAIALAKTAEHAEVQP
;
A
#
# COMPACT_ATOMS: atom_id res chain seq x y z
N MET A 1 10.29 -22.24 24.24
CA MET A 1 11.56 -22.77 23.69
C MET A 1 11.17 -23.69 22.54
N ALA A 2 11.75 -23.49 21.35
CA ALA A 2 11.27 -23.94 20.01
C ALA A 2 10.05 -23.16 19.49
N ALA A 3 9.95 -22.65 18.26
CA ALA A 3 10.83 -22.70 17.09
C ALA A 3 10.69 -21.38 16.29
N GLN A 4 11.68 -20.49 16.39
CA GLN A 4 11.90 -19.43 15.38
C GLN A 4 12.63 -20.06 14.20
N GLY A 5 11.88 -20.69 13.31
CA GLY A 5 12.38 -21.18 12.03
C GLY A 5 12.64 -20.00 11.10
N THR A 6 13.91 -19.60 11.03
CA THR A 6 14.46 -18.75 9.98
C THR A 6 14.13 -19.33 8.61
N ARG A 7 13.10 -18.81 7.93
CA ARG A 7 12.90 -19.03 6.48
C ARG A 7 13.90 -18.17 5.71
N ASP A 8 15.17 -18.56 5.76
CA ASP A 8 16.19 -18.12 4.80
C ASP A 8 15.97 -18.86 3.48
N GLY A 9 14.97 -18.41 2.73
CA GLY A 9 14.76 -18.77 1.33
C GLY A 9 15.80 -18.06 0.47
N GLY A 10 17.02 -18.59 0.45
CA GLY A 10 18.09 -18.15 -0.44
C GLY A 10 17.76 -18.43 -1.90
N LEU A 11 17.04 -17.52 -2.55
CA LEU A 11 16.91 -17.50 -4.00
C LEU A 11 18.23 -16.99 -4.62
N ILE A 12 18.94 -17.94 -5.22
CA ILE A 12 20.18 -17.75 -5.98
C ILE A 12 19.89 -16.87 -7.21
N SER A 13 20.30 -15.62 -7.13
CA SER A 13 20.76 -14.80 -8.26
C SER A 13 21.63 -13.70 -7.66
N GLY A 14 22.63 -13.17 -8.38
CA GLY A 14 23.56 -12.13 -7.88
C GLY A 14 22.93 -10.76 -7.56
N ARG A 15 21.69 -10.74 -7.08
CA ARG A 15 20.94 -9.58 -6.63
C ARG A 15 21.37 -9.26 -5.20
N LEU A 16 21.63 -7.97 -4.96
CA LEU A 16 21.85 -7.38 -3.64
C LEU A 16 20.91 -8.03 -2.61
N ARG A 17 21.48 -8.64 -1.54
CA ARG A 17 20.68 -9.25 -0.46
C ARG A 17 19.74 -8.19 0.11
N VAL A 18 18.45 -8.40 -0.12
CA VAL A 18 17.35 -7.54 0.33
C VAL A 18 17.21 -7.74 1.84
N ARG A 19 17.82 -6.87 2.65
CA ARG A 19 17.70 -6.92 4.13
C ARG A 19 16.31 -6.46 4.55
N PRO A 20 15.43 -7.31 5.11
CA PRO A 20 14.08 -6.91 5.49
C PRO A 20 14.11 -5.59 6.25
N SER A 21 13.26 -4.64 5.86
CA SER A 21 13.29 -3.31 6.45
C SER A 21 12.98 -3.38 7.95
N ALA A 22 13.82 -2.73 8.75
CA ALA A 22 13.59 -2.53 10.17
C ALA A 22 12.51 -1.46 10.36
N LEU A 23 11.30 -1.76 9.91
CA LEU A 23 10.14 -0.89 10.07
C LEU A 23 9.74 -0.87 11.56
N PRO A 24 9.49 0.32 12.12
CA PRO A 24 9.08 0.51 13.51
C PRO A 24 7.69 -0.09 13.77
N ASP A 25 7.42 -0.34 15.06
CA ASP A 25 6.10 -0.74 15.53
C ASP A 25 5.07 0.38 15.31
N ALA A 26 3.82 -0.01 15.06
CA ALA A 26 2.77 0.92 14.64
C ALA A 26 2.43 1.98 15.69
N ASP A 27 2.63 1.69 16.97
CA ASP A 27 2.34 2.60 18.08
C ASP A 27 3.42 3.68 18.30
N ASP A 28 4.49 3.69 17.52
CA ASP A 28 5.56 4.65 17.68
C ASP A 28 5.14 6.08 17.26
N PRO A 29 5.22 7.10 18.13
CA PRO A 29 4.86 8.47 17.78
C PRO A 29 5.73 9.07 16.66
N HIS A 30 6.92 8.51 16.43
CA HIS A 30 7.86 8.90 15.39
C HIS A 30 7.95 7.88 14.25
N TRP A 31 6.91 7.06 14.06
CA TRP A 31 6.84 6.01 13.05
C TRP A 31 7.39 6.45 11.69
N LEU A 32 6.89 7.58 11.17
CA LEU A 32 7.28 8.08 9.85
C LEU A 32 8.77 8.45 9.77
N LEU A 33 9.33 9.03 10.84
CA LEU A 33 10.74 9.41 10.90
C LEU A 33 11.63 8.16 10.97
N LYS A 34 11.24 7.16 11.74
CA LYS A 34 11.95 5.88 11.82
C LYS A 34 11.89 5.12 10.50
N VAL A 35 10.75 5.13 9.80
CA VAL A 35 10.64 4.60 8.42
C VAL A 35 11.61 5.32 7.48
N ALA A 36 11.71 6.65 7.58
CA ALA A 36 12.60 7.46 6.75
C ALA A 36 14.10 7.09 6.92
N VAL A 37 14.48 6.55 8.07
CA VAL A 37 15.87 6.21 8.43
C VAL A 37 16.11 4.68 8.55
N SER A 38 15.11 3.88 8.14
CA SER A 38 15.09 2.42 8.36
C SER A 38 16.17 1.63 7.59
N GLN A 39 16.74 2.17 6.52
CA GLN A 39 17.58 1.43 5.58
C GLN A 39 19.06 1.87 5.58
N ARG A 40 19.72 1.73 6.74
CA ARG A 40 21.17 1.92 6.88
C ARG A 40 21.91 0.60 6.55
N PRO A 41 23.01 0.61 5.76
CA PRO A 41 23.79 1.78 5.30
C PRO A 41 23.41 2.30 3.91
N TYR A 42 22.52 1.66 3.17
CA TYR A 42 22.23 2.03 1.77
C TYR A 42 21.73 3.47 1.60
N GLN A 43 20.96 4.00 2.55
CA GLN A 43 20.53 5.40 2.54
C GLN A 43 21.70 6.38 2.64
N PHE A 44 22.74 6.03 3.41
CA PHE A 44 23.94 6.84 3.53
C PHE A 44 24.71 6.87 2.21
N ILE A 45 24.89 5.71 1.57
CA ILE A 45 25.53 5.60 0.25
C ILE A 45 24.75 6.43 -0.79
N ALA A 46 23.42 6.34 -0.78
CA ALA A 46 22.57 7.12 -1.68
C ALA A 46 22.72 8.64 -1.44
N SER A 47 22.73 9.08 -0.18
CA SER A 47 22.86 10.49 0.19
C SER A 47 24.23 11.06 -0.18
N VAL A 48 25.31 10.33 0.14
CA VAL A 48 26.69 10.74 -0.18
C VAL A 48 26.92 10.74 -1.68
N GLY A 49 26.49 9.70 -2.39
CA GLY A 49 26.62 9.65 -3.86
C GLY A 49 25.83 10.77 -4.55
N MET A 50 24.64 11.10 -4.03
CA MET A 50 23.84 12.22 -4.55
C MET A 50 24.57 13.55 -4.29
N LEU A 51 25.02 13.80 -3.06
CA LEU A 51 25.78 15.00 -2.70
C LEU A 51 27.02 15.16 -3.59
N LEU A 52 27.80 14.09 -3.77
CA LEU A 52 28.98 14.09 -4.62
C LEU A 52 28.63 14.44 -6.07
N GLY A 53 27.55 13.88 -6.61
CA GLY A 53 27.06 14.23 -7.95
C GLY A 53 26.68 15.71 -8.08
N PHE A 54 26.00 16.28 -7.08
CA PHE A 54 25.69 17.71 -7.07
C PHE A 54 26.96 18.57 -7.01
N ILE A 55 27.90 18.24 -6.13
CA ILE A 55 29.20 18.94 -6.02
C ILE A 55 29.97 18.85 -7.34
N CYS A 56 30.02 17.68 -7.98
CA CYS A 56 30.68 17.53 -9.27
C CYS A 56 30.07 18.46 -10.33
N ASN A 57 28.74 18.50 -10.42
CA ASN A 57 28.05 19.37 -11.37
C ASN A 57 28.33 20.87 -11.12
N ALA A 58 28.34 21.30 -9.85
CA ALA A 58 28.73 22.67 -9.49
C ALA A 58 30.20 22.98 -9.84
N THR A 59 31.08 22.00 -9.64
CA THR A 59 32.53 22.12 -9.89
C THR A 59 32.86 22.28 -11.37
N THR A 60 31.98 21.85 -12.27
CA THR A 60 32.15 22.05 -13.72
C THR A 60 32.42 23.51 -14.07
N SER A 61 31.67 24.47 -13.50
CA SER A 61 31.89 25.90 -13.75
C SER A 61 33.24 26.39 -13.24
N VAL A 62 33.71 25.85 -12.11
CA VAL A 62 35.01 26.19 -11.51
C VAL A 62 36.17 25.69 -12.37
N ILE A 63 36.06 24.47 -12.90
CA ILE A 63 37.06 23.88 -13.80
C ILE A 63 37.14 24.69 -15.09
N VAL A 64 35.97 25.03 -15.67
CA VAL A 64 35.92 25.86 -16.88
C VAL A 64 36.57 27.22 -16.64
N GLY A 65 36.29 27.88 -15.51
CA GLY A 65 36.93 29.14 -15.15
C GLY A 65 38.45 29.03 -15.04
N ARG A 66 38.98 28.03 -14.32
CA ARG A 66 40.44 27.82 -14.20
C ARG A 66 41.10 27.44 -15.52
N ALA A 67 40.43 26.65 -16.36
CA ALA A 67 40.94 26.32 -17.69
C ALA A 67 41.09 27.57 -18.56
N ILE A 68 40.17 28.53 -18.43
CA ILE A 68 40.25 29.80 -19.15
C ILE A 68 41.44 30.63 -18.68
N ASP A 69 41.60 30.82 -17.37
CA ASP A 69 42.71 31.63 -16.83
C ASP A 69 44.09 31.01 -17.08
N GLN A 70 44.21 29.68 -17.00
CA GLN A 70 45.51 29.02 -17.02
C GLN A 70 45.93 28.47 -18.38
N ALA A 71 44.99 28.23 -19.29
CA ALA A 71 45.26 27.64 -20.59
C ALA A 71 44.81 28.53 -21.75
N VAL A 72 43.57 29.03 -21.74
CA VAL A 72 43.02 29.79 -22.88
C VAL A 72 43.60 31.20 -22.95
N ALA A 73 43.59 31.95 -21.85
CA ALA A 73 44.12 33.31 -21.82
C ALA A 73 45.65 33.36 -22.11
N PRO A 74 46.48 32.42 -21.63
CA PRO A 74 47.89 32.35 -21.98
C PRO A 74 48.21 31.67 -23.33
N GLY A 75 47.25 30.96 -23.93
CA GLY A 75 47.46 30.19 -25.18
C GLY A 75 48.20 28.84 -25.00
N ASP A 76 48.19 28.24 -23.81
CA ASP A 76 48.90 27.00 -23.49
C ASP A 76 48.05 25.75 -23.79
N LEU A 77 48.36 25.08 -24.91
CA LEU A 77 47.69 23.85 -25.35
C LEU A 77 47.93 22.65 -24.42
N GLY A 78 49.07 22.59 -23.74
CA GLY A 78 49.39 21.49 -22.82
C GLY A 78 48.50 21.55 -21.58
N ARG A 79 48.37 22.75 -20.98
CA ARG A 79 47.44 22.99 -19.87
C ARG A 79 45.98 22.82 -20.28
N LEU A 80 45.62 23.16 -21.52
CA LEU A 80 44.28 22.91 -22.04
C LEU A 80 43.97 21.40 -22.04
N GLY A 81 44.89 20.58 -22.53
CA GLY A 81 44.78 19.11 -22.49
C GLY A 81 44.60 18.56 -21.08
N LEU A 82 45.36 19.08 -20.11
CA LEU A 82 45.23 18.71 -18.70
C LEU A 82 43.83 19.04 -18.15
N TRP A 83 43.34 20.26 -18.37
CA TRP A 83 42.02 20.67 -17.87
C TRP A 83 40.87 19.93 -18.55
N MET A 84 41.00 19.58 -19.84
CA MET A 84 40.06 18.68 -20.51
C MET A 84 40.05 17.28 -19.86
N GLY A 85 41.23 16.73 -19.54
CA GLY A 85 41.35 15.47 -18.82
C GLY A 85 40.69 15.50 -17.43
N VAL A 86 40.91 16.58 -16.67
CA VAL A 86 40.27 16.82 -15.37
C VAL A 86 38.74 16.89 -15.52
N LEU A 87 38.24 17.56 -16.56
CA LEU A 87 36.82 17.66 -16.83
C LEU A 87 36.19 16.30 -17.19
N VAL A 88 36.86 15.47 -18.00
CA VAL A 88 36.41 14.11 -18.32
C VAL A 88 36.38 13.24 -17.06
N ALA A 89 37.42 13.31 -16.22
CA ALA A 89 37.45 12.59 -14.95
C ALA A 89 36.32 13.03 -14.01
N LEU A 90 36.05 14.34 -13.94
CA LEU A 90 34.93 14.88 -13.16
C LEU A 90 33.58 14.32 -13.64
N PHE A 91 33.34 14.29 -14.95
CA PHE A 91 32.10 13.74 -15.51
C PHE A 91 31.97 12.23 -15.27
N ALA A 92 33.07 11.48 -15.34
CA ALA A 92 33.07 10.06 -15.00
C ALA A 92 32.69 9.83 -13.53
N VAL A 93 33.30 10.60 -12.61
CA VAL A 93 32.96 10.55 -11.18
C VAL A 93 31.50 10.93 -10.94
N ASN A 94 31.02 12.00 -11.58
CA ASN A 94 29.62 12.42 -11.49
C ASN A 94 28.66 11.31 -11.96
N ALA A 95 28.91 10.73 -13.14
CA ALA A 95 28.08 9.68 -13.72
C ALA A 95 28.00 8.46 -12.80
N VAL A 96 29.13 7.97 -12.30
CA VAL A 96 29.18 6.83 -11.37
C VAL A 96 28.48 7.16 -10.05
N SER A 97 28.72 8.34 -9.49
CA SER A 97 28.15 8.76 -8.20
C SER A 97 26.62 8.89 -8.27
N VAL A 98 26.10 9.56 -9.30
CA VAL A 98 24.65 9.72 -9.51
C VAL A 98 23.99 8.40 -9.85
N TRP A 99 24.63 7.56 -10.67
CA TRP A 99 24.12 6.22 -10.98
C TRP A 99 23.99 5.37 -9.72
N LEU A 100 25.05 5.29 -8.91
CA LEU A 100 25.06 4.53 -7.66
C LEU A 100 24.02 5.08 -6.67
N ALA A 101 23.94 6.40 -6.54
CA ALA A 101 22.98 7.06 -5.66
C ALA A 101 21.53 6.77 -6.04
N ARG A 102 21.18 6.92 -7.31
CA ARG A 102 19.83 6.61 -7.82
C ARG A 102 19.51 5.14 -7.69
N ARG A 103 20.47 4.26 -8.03
CA ARG A 103 20.31 2.80 -7.91
C ARG A 103 19.93 2.40 -6.49
N TYR A 104 20.66 2.88 -5.48
CA TYR A 104 20.35 2.56 -4.08
C TYR A 104 19.07 3.22 -3.60
N LEU A 105 18.79 4.47 -3.99
CA LEU A 105 17.54 5.14 -3.63
C LEU A 105 16.32 4.38 -4.15
N GLU A 106 16.32 3.96 -5.42
CA GLU A 106 15.22 3.20 -6.01
C GLU A 106 15.05 1.82 -5.38
N LEU A 107 16.16 1.13 -5.09
CA LEU A 107 16.13 -0.15 -4.37
C LEU A 107 15.45 -0.02 -3.01
N ILE A 108 15.88 0.96 -2.22
CA ILE A 108 15.34 1.22 -0.88
C ILE A 108 13.86 1.57 -0.94
N LEU A 109 13.46 2.43 -1.89
CA LEU A 109 12.06 2.81 -2.08
C LEU A 109 11.19 1.61 -2.41
N GLN A 110 11.60 0.76 -3.34
CA GLN A 110 10.86 -0.44 -3.72
C GLN A 110 10.77 -1.43 -2.57
N GLN A 111 11.85 -1.60 -1.82
CA GLN A 111 11.91 -2.52 -0.71
C GLN A 111 11.00 -2.10 0.46
N VAL A 112 11.09 -0.84 0.89
CA VAL A 112 10.24 -0.33 1.98
C VAL A 112 8.77 -0.29 1.54
N SER A 113 8.49 0.06 0.29
CA SER A 113 7.14 -0.03 -0.30
C SER A 113 6.59 -1.46 -0.25
N HIS A 114 7.40 -2.44 -0.64
CA HIS A 114 7.03 -3.86 -0.59
C HIS A 114 6.76 -4.30 0.85
N ASP A 115 7.67 -4.04 1.77
CA ASP A 115 7.53 -4.48 3.17
C ASP A 115 6.31 -3.83 3.85
N LEU A 116 6.05 -2.54 3.58
CA LEU A 116 4.83 -1.88 4.05
C LEU A 116 3.57 -2.49 3.45
N ARG A 117 3.56 -2.78 2.14
CA ARG A 117 2.42 -3.41 1.47
C ARG A 117 2.14 -4.79 2.04
N THR A 118 3.17 -5.61 2.23
CA THR A 118 3.04 -6.96 2.77
C THR A 118 2.52 -6.92 4.21
N ARG A 119 3.10 -6.10 5.09
CA ARG A 119 2.61 -5.98 6.49
C ARG A 119 1.17 -5.48 6.58
N VAL A 120 0.80 -4.51 5.74
CA VAL A 120 -0.58 -3.99 5.71
C VAL A 120 -1.53 -5.06 5.19
N THR A 121 -1.17 -5.78 4.13
CA THR A 121 -1.96 -6.89 3.61
C THR A 121 -2.11 -8.01 4.64
N ASP A 122 -1.02 -8.42 5.30
CA ASP A 122 -1.03 -9.43 6.36
C ASP A 122 -1.95 -9.00 7.50
N ARG A 123 -1.90 -7.72 7.91
CA ARG A 123 -2.78 -7.19 8.96
C ARG A 123 -4.24 -7.15 8.54
N ILE A 124 -4.53 -6.84 7.27
CA ILE A 124 -5.88 -6.83 6.70
C ILE A 124 -6.45 -8.26 6.62
N GLN A 125 -5.61 -9.24 6.27
CA GLN A 125 -5.98 -10.64 6.13
C GLN A 125 -5.87 -11.44 7.43
N ASP A 126 -5.40 -10.83 8.53
CA ASP A 126 -5.28 -11.50 9.82
C ASP A 126 -6.65 -12.09 10.22
N PRO A 127 -6.73 -13.40 10.54
CA PRO A 127 -7.99 -14.07 10.86
C PRO A 127 -8.78 -13.41 11.98
N ARG A 128 -8.10 -12.72 12.91
CA ARG A 128 -8.73 -12.02 14.04
C ARG A 128 -9.38 -10.69 13.64
N GLY A 129 -9.29 -10.30 12.38
CA GLY A 129 -9.95 -9.12 11.82
C GLY A 129 -9.40 -7.79 12.33
N ILE A 130 -10.04 -6.70 11.90
CA ILE A 130 -9.67 -5.33 12.24
C ILE A 130 -10.78 -4.73 13.12
N GLY A 131 -10.50 -4.60 14.41
CA GLY A 131 -11.42 -4.03 15.39
C GLY A 131 -11.57 -2.52 15.26
N THR A 132 -12.63 -1.99 15.86
CA THR A 132 -12.86 -0.55 15.97
C THR A 132 -12.46 -0.05 17.35
N ARG A 133 -11.56 0.94 17.42
CA ARG A 133 -11.28 1.64 18.68
C ARG A 133 -12.48 2.55 18.98
N ALA A 134 -13.09 2.42 20.16
CA ALA A 134 -14.16 3.30 20.59
C ALA A 134 -13.72 4.78 20.48
N GLY A 135 -14.44 5.58 19.69
CA GLY A 135 -14.18 7.02 19.51
C GLY A 135 -13.58 7.47 18.16
N ALA A 136 -13.20 6.56 17.25
CA ALA A 136 -12.69 6.95 15.92
C ALA A 136 -13.82 7.18 14.90
N THR A 137 -14.54 8.29 15.04
CA THR A 137 -15.73 8.66 14.23
C THR A 137 -15.46 8.96 12.75
N GLY A 138 -14.21 8.83 12.27
CA GLY A 138 -13.83 8.99 10.85
C GLY A 138 -13.48 7.70 10.10
N ALA A 139 -13.36 6.56 10.80
CA ALA A 139 -12.79 5.33 10.23
C ALA A 139 -13.77 4.42 9.46
N ALA A 140 -15.05 4.80 9.37
CA ALA A 140 -16.07 3.95 8.74
C ALA A 140 -15.89 3.83 7.21
N ASN A 141 -15.48 4.91 6.52
CA ASN A 141 -15.24 4.88 5.06
C ASN A 141 -13.90 4.25 4.67
N GLU A 142 -12.89 4.29 5.56
CA GLU A 142 -11.54 3.77 5.30
C GLU A 142 -11.46 2.24 5.34
N ARG A 143 -12.48 1.58 5.93
CA ARG A 143 -12.55 0.11 6.08
C ARG A 143 -13.37 -0.60 4.99
N THR A 144 -13.76 0.11 3.93
CA THR A 144 -14.31 -0.54 2.72
C THR A 144 -13.23 -1.39 2.04
N ALA A 145 -13.61 -2.43 1.30
CA ALA A 145 -12.64 -3.26 0.56
C ALA A 145 -11.74 -2.42 -0.38
N GLY A 146 -12.33 -1.42 -1.06
CA GLY A 146 -11.58 -0.47 -1.89
C GLY A 146 -10.68 0.48 -1.08
N GLY A 147 -11.12 0.92 0.11
CA GLY A 147 -10.31 1.72 1.03
C GLY A 147 -9.08 0.98 1.52
N LEU A 148 -9.26 -0.25 2.01
CA LEU A 148 -8.18 -1.13 2.45
C LEU A 148 -7.19 -1.45 1.32
N LEU A 149 -7.69 -1.73 0.11
CA LEU A 149 -6.83 -1.94 -1.07
C LEU A 149 -6.02 -0.68 -1.43
N SER A 150 -6.63 0.50 -1.33
CA SER A 150 -5.94 1.77 -1.56
C SER A 150 -4.84 2.01 -0.52
N ILE A 151 -5.09 1.65 0.75
CA ILE A 151 -4.10 1.76 1.82
C ILE A 151 -2.93 0.79 1.57
N ALA A 152 -3.23 -0.47 1.27
CA ALA A 152 -2.22 -1.50 1.00
C ALA A 152 -1.37 -1.18 -0.24
N SER A 153 -1.93 -0.50 -1.25
CA SER A 153 -1.21 -0.20 -2.50
C SER A 153 -0.69 1.24 -2.56
N THR A 154 -1.57 2.23 -2.65
CA THR A 154 -1.21 3.62 -2.92
C THR A 154 -0.57 4.29 -1.72
N ASP A 155 -1.12 4.07 -0.52
CA ASP A 155 -0.60 4.72 0.69
C ASP A 155 0.68 4.10 1.20
N ALA A 156 0.84 2.78 1.12
CA ALA A 156 2.13 2.12 1.37
C ALA A 156 3.24 2.72 0.50
N ASN A 157 2.99 2.94 -0.80
CA ASN A 157 3.96 3.57 -1.70
C ASN A 157 4.28 5.01 -1.29
N LYS A 158 3.25 5.83 -1.06
CA LYS A 158 3.44 7.24 -0.66
C LYS A 158 4.10 7.39 0.70
N ALA A 159 3.85 6.48 1.64
CA ALA A 159 4.51 6.47 2.93
C ALA A 159 6.01 6.19 2.77
N ALA A 160 6.40 5.25 1.90
CA ALA A 160 7.81 4.95 1.59
C ALA A 160 8.55 6.13 0.93
N GLU A 161 7.85 7.00 0.19
CA GLU A 161 8.45 8.19 -0.43
C GLU A 161 9.11 9.16 0.57
N ILE A 162 8.83 9.04 1.87
CA ILE A 162 9.50 9.83 2.91
C ILE A 162 11.04 9.69 2.85
N ILE A 163 11.55 8.56 2.38
CA ILE A 163 12.99 8.30 2.24
C ILE A 163 13.64 9.29 1.27
N VAL A 164 12.91 9.82 0.28
CA VAL A 164 13.43 10.84 -0.63
C VAL A 164 13.81 12.12 0.12
N VAL A 165 13.08 12.45 1.20
CA VAL A 165 13.31 13.62 2.04
C VAL A 165 14.58 13.49 2.88
N THR A 166 15.13 12.28 3.06
CA THR A 166 16.42 12.11 3.77
C THR A 166 17.62 12.19 2.83
N VAL A 167 17.43 11.96 1.53
CA VAL A 167 18.53 11.88 0.54
C VAL A 167 18.74 13.21 -0.20
N PHE A 168 17.70 13.78 -0.82
CA PHE A 168 17.86 14.97 -1.67
C PHE A 168 18.20 16.24 -0.89
N PRO A 169 17.55 16.58 0.24
CA PRO A 169 17.87 17.79 0.98
C PRO A 169 19.32 17.88 1.46
N VAL A 170 19.96 16.73 1.74
CA VAL A 170 21.38 16.67 2.08
C VAL A 170 22.24 17.11 0.90
N ALA A 171 21.93 16.62 -0.30
CA ALA A 171 22.63 17.01 -1.53
C ALA A 171 22.35 18.47 -1.91
N GLU A 172 21.09 18.92 -1.79
CA GLU A 172 20.67 20.29 -2.09
C GLU A 172 21.37 21.29 -1.16
N LEU A 173 21.27 21.10 0.16
CA LEU A 173 21.93 21.97 1.14
C LEU A 173 23.46 21.92 1.03
N GLY A 174 24.04 20.73 0.87
CA GLY A 174 25.48 20.59 0.71
C GLY A 174 26.00 21.26 -0.56
N SER A 175 25.24 21.24 -1.65
CA SER A 175 25.61 21.93 -2.89
C SER A 175 25.52 23.45 -2.78
N ILE A 176 24.50 23.98 -2.08
CA ILE A 176 24.38 25.42 -1.79
C ILE A 176 25.55 25.88 -0.92
N LEU A 177 25.87 25.11 0.12
CA LEU A 177 27.02 25.39 0.99
C LEU A 177 28.34 25.34 0.21
N TYR A 178 28.54 24.32 -0.62
CA TYR A 178 29.71 24.21 -1.49
C TYR A 178 29.86 25.43 -2.39
N VAL A 179 28.79 25.84 -3.08
CA VAL A 179 28.82 27.01 -3.96
C VAL A 179 29.12 28.29 -3.17
N ALA A 180 28.53 28.47 -1.98
CA ALA A 180 28.83 29.63 -1.14
C ALA A 180 30.31 29.65 -0.71
N VAL A 181 30.88 28.51 -0.30
CA VAL A 181 32.29 28.39 0.09
C VAL A 181 33.21 28.69 -1.10
N VAL A 182 32.93 28.12 -2.28
CA VAL A 182 33.74 28.39 -3.48
C VAL A 182 33.61 29.85 -3.93
N ALA A 183 32.42 30.43 -3.85
CA ALA A 183 32.25 31.84 -4.19
C ALA A 183 33.03 32.74 -3.21
N LEU A 184 33.01 32.44 -1.91
CA LEU A 184 33.79 33.16 -0.89
C LEU A 184 35.30 33.08 -1.12
N THR A 185 35.81 31.97 -1.66
CA THR A 185 37.24 31.83 -1.96
C THR A 185 37.65 32.55 -3.24
N VAL A 186 36.71 32.84 -4.14
CA VAL A 186 36.95 33.66 -5.33
C VAL A 186 36.86 35.15 -4.98
N ASP A 187 35.75 35.56 -4.36
CA ASP A 187 35.56 36.91 -3.84
C ASP A 187 34.61 36.88 -2.63
N TRP A 188 35.03 37.48 -1.52
CA TRP A 188 34.26 37.41 -0.28
C TRP A 188 32.93 38.19 -0.35
N ARG A 189 32.85 39.25 -1.17
CA ARG A 189 31.64 40.10 -1.28
C ARG A 189 30.55 39.32 -2.03
N LEU A 190 30.90 38.72 -3.17
CA LEU A 190 30.01 37.89 -3.97
C LEU A 190 29.67 36.58 -3.24
N GLY A 191 30.64 35.98 -2.54
CA GLY A 191 30.41 34.80 -1.70
C GLY A 191 29.41 35.07 -0.57
N LEU A 192 29.51 36.21 0.11
CA LEU A 192 28.54 36.62 1.11
C LEU A 192 27.15 36.87 0.49
N ALA A 193 27.11 37.50 -0.69
CA ALA A 193 25.86 37.71 -1.42
C ALA A 193 25.16 36.39 -1.77
N VAL A 194 25.91 35.36 -2.17
CA VAL A 194 25.40 34.01 -2.41
C VAL A 194 24.92 33.35 -1.11
N LEU A 195 25.73 33.43 -0.05
CA LEU A 195 25.44 32.82 1.25
C LEU A 195 24.17 33.38 1.88
N VAL A 196 23.90 34.68 1.72
CA VAL A 196 22.68 35.34 2.23
C VAL A 196 21.53 35.21 1.24
N GLY A 197 21.79 35.34 -0.06
CA GLY A 197 20.76 35.28 -1.10
C GLY A 197 20.12 33.91 -1.22
N ALA A 198 20.88 32.82 -1.05
CA ALA A 198 20.36 31.47 -1.14
C ALA A 198 19.24 31.17 -0.11
N PRO A 199 19.44 31.37 1.21
CA PRO A 199 18.37 31.25 2.21
C PRO A 199 17.16 32.14 1.95
N VAL A 200 17.36 33.38 1.47
CA VAL A 200 16.26 34.31 1.18
C VAL A 200 15.38 33.77 0.07
N VAL A 201 15.98 33.33 -1.04
CA VAL A 201 15.23 32.77 -2.17
C VAL A 201 14.56 31.44 -1.80
N VAL A 202 15.19 30.59 -0.99
CA VAL A 202 14.56 29.37 -0.45
C VAL A 202 13.34 29.73 0.40
N LEU A 203 13.45 30.73 1.29
CA LEU A 203 12.35 31.19 2.13
C LEU A 203 11.19 31.76 1.30
N LEU A 204 11.49 32.55 0.27
CA LEU A 204 10.49 33.06 -0.67
C LEU A 204 9.80 31.92 -1.44
N SER A 205 10.57 30.93 -1.90
CA SER A 205 10.05 29.74 -2.59
C SER A 205 9.13 28.92 -1.68
N LEU A 206 9.51 28.70 -0.42
CA LEU A 206 8.68 28.02 0.58
C LEU A 206 7.38 28.78 0.89
N ARG A 207 7.42 30.11 0.93
CA ARG A 207 6.21 30.93 1.09
C ARG A 207 5.31 30.87 -0.14
N ALA A 208 5.89 30.97 -1.35
CA ALA A 208 5.16 30.88 -2.61
C ALA A 208 4.49 29.52 -2.82
N ALA A 209 5.01 28.44 -2.23
CA ALA A 209 4.43 27.10 -2.33
C ALA A 209 3.17 26.88 -1.47
N ARG A 210 2.86 27.76 -0.50
CA ARG A 210 1.71 27.58 0.42
C ARG A 210 0.35 27.50 -0.29
N PRO A 211 0.00 28.40 -1.24
CA PRO A 211 -1.30 28.37 -1.91
C PRO A 211 -1.51 27.11 -2.74
N LEU A 212 -0.43 26.59 -3.35
CA LEU A 212 -0.47 25.36 -4.14
C LEU A 212 -0.98 24.18 -3.30
N ARG A 213 -0.49 24.03 -2.05
CA ARG A 213 -0.93 22.94 -1.16
C ARG A 213 -2.44 22.96 -0.91
N SER A 214 -2.99 24.12 -0.57
CA SER A 214 -4.43 24.26 -0.31
C SER A 214 -5.28 23.95 -1.54
N ARG A 215 -4.87 24.46 -2.71
CA ARG A 215 -5.61 24.28 -3.97
C ARG A 215 -5.47 22.88 -4.54
N ALA A 216 -4.32 22.22 -4.35
CA ALA A 216 -4.12 20.82 -4.71
C ALA A 216 -5.03 19.89 -3.88
N GLY A 217 -5.21 20.17 -2.58
CA GLY A 217 -6.16 19.46 -1.74
C GLY A 217 -7.61 19.63 -2.22
N ALA A 218 -8.02 20.86 -2.52
CA ALA A 218 -9.35 21.14 -3.05
C ALA A 218 -9.60 20.46 -4.42
N ARG A 219 -8.59 20.43 -5.31
CA ARG A 219 -8.64 19.69 -6.58
C ARG A 219 -8.90 18.20 -6.33
N GLN A 220 -8.15 17.58 -5.42
CA GLN A 220 -8.29 16.16 -5.13
C GLN A 220 -9.68 15.80 -4.58
N GLN A 221 -10.21 16.63 -3.68
CA GLN A 221 -11.56 16.43 -3.12
C GLN A 221 -12.66 16.56 -4.17
N ALA A 222 -12.55 17.55 -5.08
CA ALA A 222 -13.52 17.73 -6.15
C ALA A 222 -13.50 16.55 -7.13
N LEU A 223 -12.31 16.06 -7.52
CA LEU A 223 -12.17 14.87 -8.35
C LEU A 223 -12.75 13.62 -7.69
N ALA A 224 -12.52 13.42 -6.38
CA ALA A 224 -13.07 12.30 -5.63
C ALA A 224 -14.61 12.32 -5.59
N ARG A 225 -15.22 13.50 -5.39
CA ARG A 225 -16.68 13.66 -5.42
C ARG A 225 -17.26 13.37 -6.80
N THR A 226 -16.62 13.83 -7.87
CA THR A 226 -17.05 13.55 -9.24
C THR A 226 -16.97 12.07 -9.57
N ALA A 227 -15.89 11.39 -9.17
CA ALA A 227 -15.74 9.95 -9.34
C ALA A 227 -16.83 9.18 -8.57
N SER A 228 -17.07 9.53 -7.29
CA SER A 228 -18.15 8.93 -6.49
C SER A 228 -19.51 9.11 -7.16
N ALA A 229 -19.84 10.32 -7.63
CA ALA A 229 -21.10 10.58 -8.30
C ALA A 229 -21.26 9.80 -9.61
N ALA A 230 -20.15 9.50 -10.32
CA ALA A 230 -20.17 8.63 -11.49
C ALA A 230 -20.46 7.17 -11.10
N THR A 231 -19.79 6.67 -10.06
CA THR A 231 -20.03 5.32 -9.53
C THR A 231 -21.48 5.15 -9.08
N ASP A 232 -22.00 6.08 -8.28
CA ASP A 232 -23.39 6.07 -7.81
C ASP A 232 -24.39 6.08 -8.97
N ALA A 233 -24.09 6.80 -10.06
CA ALA A 233 -24.92 6.84 -11.26
C ALA A 233 -24.94 5.50 -12.00
N VAL A 234 -23.80 4.82 -12.07
CA VAL A 234 -23.65 3.53 -12.76
C VAL A 234 -24.32 2.41 -11.97
N GLU A 235 -24.08 2.34 -10.66
CA GLU A 235 -24.71 1.37 -9.77
C GLU A 235 -26.23 1.59 -9.70
N GLY A 236 -26.66 2.85 -9.58
CA GLY A 236 -28.06 3.24 -9.55
C GLY A 236 -28.77 3.29 -10.91
N LEU A 237 -28.12 2.90 -12.01
CA LEU A 237 -28.61 3.17 -13.36
C LEU A 237 -30.01 2.60 -13.63
N ARG A 238 -30.30 1.40 -13.11
CA ARG A 238 -31.63 0.77 -13.24
C ARG A 238 -32.71 1.58 -12.51
N ILE A 239 -32.41 2.07 -11.31
CA ILE A 239 -33.33 2.90 -10.50
C ILE A 239 -33.55 4.25 -11.17
N ILE A 240 -32.47 4.89 -11.65
CA ILE A 240 -32.50 6.18 -12.34
C ILE A 240 -33.35 6.09 -13.62
N LYS A 241 -33.22 5.00 -14.39
CA LYS A 241 -34.07 4.75 -15.58
C LYS A 241 -35.51 4.44 -15.19
N GLY A 242 -35.74 3.65 -14.15
CA GLY A 242 -37.08 3.30 -13.67
C GLY A 242 -37.87 4.51 -13.17
N LEU A 243 -37.19 5.49 -12.57
CA LEU A 243 -37.79 6.77 -12.12
C LEU A 243 -37.85 7.83 -13.23
N GLY A 244 -37.26 7.60 -14.41
CA GLY A 244 -37.23 8.57 -15.51
C GLY A 244 -36.36 9.81 -15.27
N VAL A 245 -35.48 9.82 -14.25
CA VAL A 245 -34.73 11.00 -13.79
C VAL A 245 -33.34 11.16 -14.41
N VAL A 246 -33.10 10.58 -15.58
CA VAL A 246 -31.77 10.55 -16.24
C VAL A 246 -31.22 11.97 -16.46
N SER A 247 -32.05 12.91 -16.93
CA SER A 247 -31.66 14.30 -17.19
C SER A 247 -31.25 15.04 -15.91
N THR A 248 -31.91 14.76 -14.79
CA THR A 248 -31.57 15.33 -13.47
C THR A 248 -30.21 14.84 -13.00
N MET A 249 -29.93 13.54 -13.12
CA MET A 249 -28.63 12.99 -12.76
C MET A 249 -27.51 13.52 -13.66
N GLN A 250 -27.77 13.66 -14.97
CA GLN A 250 -26.82 14.24 -15.91
C GLN A 250 -26.49 15.70 -15.56
N SER A 251 -27.49 16.52 -15.20
CA SER A 251 -27.29 17.89 -14.75
C SER A 251 -26.46 17.95 -13.46
N ARG A 252 -26.76 17.08 -12.49
CA ARG A 252 -26.03 16.98 -11.22
C ARG A 252 -24.56 16.59 -11.44
N TYR A 253 -24.32 15.58 -12.28
CA TYR A 253 -22.97 15.16 -12.66
C TYR A 253 -22.20 16.27 -13.37
N ARG A 254 -22.86 17.01 -14.29
CA ARG A 254 -22.26 18.17 -14.96
C ARG A 254 -21.84 19.25 -13.94
N GLY A 255 -22.63 19.47 -12.88
CA GLY A 255 -22.26 20.35 -11.77
C GLY A 255 -21.00 19.92 -11.01
N TYR A 256 -20.89 18.64 -10.67
CA TYR A 256 -19.67 18.10 -10.03
C TYR A 256 -18.45 18.15 -10.95
N SER A 257 -18.64 17.81 -12.23
CA SER A 257 -17.60 17.88 -13.26
C SER A 257 -17.07 19.31 -13.42
N GLU A 258 -17.97 20.31 -13.50
CA GLU A 258 -17.59 21.72 -13.60
C GLU A 258 -16.85 22.22 -12.34
N GLN A 259 -17.26 21.77 -11.15
CA GLN A 259 -16.55 22.09 -9.90
C GLN A 259 -15.13 21.50 -9.91
N ALA A 260 -14.96 20.25 -10.37
CA ALA A 260 -13.67 19.59 -10.50
C ALA A 260 -12.79 20.26 -11.57
N TYR A 261 -13.37 20.67 -12.70
CA TYR A 261 -12.69 21.44 -13.74
C TYR A 261 -12.14 22.75 -13.19
N ARG A 262 -12.99 23.57 -12.54
CA ARG A 262 -12.56 24.85 -11.94
C ARG A 262 -11.51 24.65 -10.84
N ALA A 263 -11.65 23.63 -10.00
CA ALA A 263 -10.65 23.33 -8.98
C ALA A 263 -9.30 22.93 -9.61
N THR A 264 -9.33 22.17 -10.71
CA THR A 264 -8.14 21.79 -11.48
C THR A 264 -7.47 22.99 -12.12
N VAL A 265 -8.22 23.87 -12.77
CA VAL A 265 -7.69 25.12 -13.36
C VAL A 265 -7.06 25.99 -12.28
N ARG A 266 -7.71 26.18 -11.12
CA ARG A 266 -7.14 26.97 -10.02
C ARG A 266 -5.88 26.36 -9.41
N ALA A 267 -5.79 25.03 -9.32
CA ALA A 267 -4.60 24.33 -8.85
C ALA A 267 -3.44 24.45 -9.84
N ASN A 268 -3.70 24.22 -11.13
CA ASN A 268 -2.68 24.37 -12.19
C ASN A 268 -2.23 25.83 -12.31
N ALA A 269 -3.14 26.81 -12.16
CA ALA A 269 -2.78 28.22 -12.09
C ALA A 269 -1.92 28.55 -10.86
N ALA A 270 -2.11 27.86 -9.73
CA ALA A 270 -1.25 28.01 -8.56
C ALA A 270 0.14 27.41 -8.79
N GLU A 271 0.22 26.27 -9.48
CA GLU A 271 1.49 25.64 -9.87
C GLU A 271 2.25 26.53 -10.86
N ALA A 272 1.58 27.05 -11.89
CA ALA A 272 2.16 27.99 -12.84
C ALA A 272 2.67 29.26 -12.15
N ARG A 273 1.91 29.84 -11.21
CA ARG A 273 2.36 30.99 -10.41
C ARG A 273 3.56 30.65 -9.52
N LEU A 274 3.60 29.46 -8.92
CA LEU A 274 4.75 29.01 -8.14
C LEU A 274 5.99 28.95 -9.04
N THR A 275 5.90 28.24 -10.16
CA THR A 275 7.00 28.11 -11.13
C THR A 275 7.47 29.48 -11.61
N ALA A 276 6.55 30.35 -12.05
CA ALA A 276 6.87 31.71 -12.50
C ALA A 276 7.56 32.51 -11.40
N THR A 277 7.02 32.51 -10.18
CA THR A 277 7.62 33.24 -9.04
C THR A 277 9.02 32.73 -8.74
N THR A 278 9.22 31.41 -8.65
CA THR A 278 10.53 30.82 -8.35
C THR A 278 11.56 31.04 -9.45
N GLN A 279 11.15 30.96 -10.73
CA GLN A 279 12.02 31.23 -11.87
C GLN A 279 12.38 32.71 -11.97
N SER A 280 11.42 33.62 -11.77
CA SER A 280 11.70 35.06 -11.77
C SER A 280 12.64 35.45 -10.62
N ILE A 281 12.44 34.92 -9.41
CA ILE A 281 13.34 35.16 -8.28
C ILE A 281 14.74 34.64 -8.60
N GLY A 282 14.85 33.42 -9.14
CA GLY A 282 16.13 32.83 -9.55
C GLY A 282 16.82 33.64 -10.65
N ALA A 283 16.08 34.12 -11.65
CA ALA A 283 16.61 34.95 -12.72
C ALA A 283 17.11 36.30 -12.21
N VAL A 284 16.33 36.99 -11.36
CA VAL A 284 16.76 38.26 -10.74
C VAL A 284 18.01 38.06 -9.90
N TYR A 285 18.07 36.96 -9.14
CA TYR A 285 19.25 36.60 -8.34
C TYR A 285 20.50 36.38 -9.23
N VAL A 286 20.39 35.62 -10.30
CA VAL A 286 21.49 35.39 -11.26
C VAL A 286 21.91 36.69 -11.94
N VAL A 287 20.96 37.53 -12.37
CA VAL A 287 21.27 38.82 -12.99
C VAL A 287 21.98 39.74 -12.00
N ALA A 288 21.52 39.83 -10.75
CA ALA A 288 22.15 40.67 -9.74
C ALA A 288 23.60 40.25 -9.46
N ILE A 289 23.84 38.94 -9.30
CA ILE A 289 25.20 38.42 -9.12
C ILE A 289 26.04 38.62 -10.37
N GLY A 290 25.50 38.36 -11.55
CA GLY A 290 26.20 38.53 -12.82
C GLY A 290 26.61 39.97 -13.09
N VAL A 291 25.73 40.93 -12.80
CA VAL A 291 26.04 42.37 -12.92
C VAL A 291 27.08 42.78 -11.88
N ALA A 292 26.98 42.32 -10.63
CA ALA A 292 27.97 42.62 -9.61
C ALA A 292 29.36 42.02 -9.93
N ALA A 293 29.40 40.77 -10.41
CA ALA A 293 30.62 40.12 -10.85
C ALA A 293 31.21 40.80 -12.09
N GLY A 294 30.38 41.19 -13.06
CA GLY A 294 30.81 41.95 -14.23
C GLY A 294 31.37 43.32 -13.86
N TRP A 295 30.74 44.02 -12.91
CA TRP A 295 31.25 45.29 -12.39
C TRP A 295 32.64 45.15 -11.76
N LEU A 296 32.84 44.11 -10.94
CA LEU A 296 34.15 43.82 -10.32
C LEU A 296 35.20 43.41 -11.37
N ALA A 297 34.81 42.64 -12.38
CA ALA A 297 35.72 42.28 -13.48
C ALA A 297 36.16 43.52 -14.30
N LEU A 298 35.29 44.51 -14.51
CA LEU A 298 35.63 45.77 -15.18
C LEU A 298 36.63 46.62 -14.40
N HIS A 299 36.70 46.45 -13.07
CA HIS A 299 37.65 47.14 -12.20
C HIS A 299 38.94 46.32 -11.98
N GLU A 300 39.14 45.24 -12.74
CA GLU A 300 40.28 44.31 -12.62
C GLU A 300 40.36 43.58 -11.26
N ASP A 301 39.28 43.60 -10.45
CA ASP A 301 39.19 42.85 -9.19
C ASP A 301 38.96 41.35 -9.42
N LEU A 302 38.51 40.96 -10.63
CA LEU A 302 38.22 39.57 -11.01
C LEU A 302 38.80 39.22 -12.38
N SER A 303 39.40 38.04 -12.50
CA SER A 303 39.77 37.45 -13.79
C SER A 303 38.55 37.00 -14.61
N ILE A 304 38.75 36.77 -15.91
CA ILE A 304 37.71 36.23 -16.80
C ILE A 304 37.25 34.84 -16.31
N GLY A 305 38.17 33.99 -15.89
CA GLY A 305 37.85 32.67 -15.34
C GLY A 305 37.10 32.73 -14.01
N GLN A 306 37.44 33.67 -13.13
CA GLN A 306 36.72 33.91 -11.89
C GLN A 306 35.29 34.43 -12.14
N LEU A 307 35.11 35.33 -13.10
CA LEU A 307 33.80 35.80 -13.54
C LEU A 307 32.91 34.63 -14.03
N ILE A 308 33.46 33.79 -14.92
CA ILE A 308 32.75 32.61 -15.46
C ILE A 308 32.40 31.62 -14.34
N THR A 309 33.29 31.45 -13.38
CA THR A 309 33.05 30.61 -12.20
C THR A 309 31.85 31.11 -11.40
N ILE A 310 31.82 32.40 -11.03
CA ILE A 310 30.76 32.96 -10.20
C ILE A 310 29.41 32.94 -10.94
N VAL A 311 29.39 33.35 -12.21
CA VAL A 311 28.15 33.34 -13.01
C VAL A 311 27.62 31.92 -13.14
N GLY A 312 28.46 30.94 -13.48
CA GLY A 312 28.06 29.54 -13.61
C GLY A 312 27.55 28.93 -12.29
N LEU A 313 28.25 29.19 -11.18
CA LEU A 313 27.83 28.75 -9.86
C LEU A 313 26.50 29.37 -9.42
N SER A 314 26.28 30.65 -9.72
CA SER A 314 25.03 31.35 -9.40
C SER A 314 23.84 30.77 -10.16
N GLN A 315 24.02 30.40 -11.43
CA GLN A 315 23.01 29.74 -12.25
C GLN A 315 22.69 28.33 -11.75
N TYR A 316 23.73 27.57 -11.41
CA TYR A 316 23.60 26.21 -10.89
C TYR A 316 22.74 26.17 -9.61
N VAL A 317 23.01 27.07 -8.67
CA VAL A 317 22.38 27.12 -7.34
C VAL A 317 20.87 27.35 -7.37
N VAL A 318 20.33 27.93 -8.45
CA VAL A 318 18.87 28.15 -8.61
C VAL A 318 18.09 26.83 -8.54
N HIS A 319 18.60 25.75 -9.13
CA HIS A 319 17.87 24.48 -9.16
C HIS A 319 17.74 23.83 -7.76
N PRO A 320 18.83 23.60 -6.99
CA PRO A 320 18.74 23.10 -5.62
C PRO A 320 17.83 23.94 -4.72
N MET A 321 17.88 25.27 -4.84
CA MET A 321 17.09 26.17 -4.00
C MET A 321 15.58 26.08 -4.27
N THR A 322 15.19 25.92 -5.54
CA THR A 322 13.78 25.75 -5.93
C THR A 322 13.27 24.35 -5.59
N MET A 323 14.10 23.33 -5.78
CA MET A 323 13.74 21.94 -5.49
C MET A 323 13.60 21.64 -4.01
N LEU A 324 14.45 22.20 -3.15
CA LEU A 324 14.34 22.05 -1.69
C LEU A 324 12.96 22.45 -1.17
N GLY A 325 12.43 23.58 -1.66
CA GLY A 325 11.10 24.06 -1.27
C GLY A 325 9.96 23.16 -1.76
N ARG A 326 10.07 22.65 -2.99
CA ARG A 326 9.04 21.78 -3.60
C ARG A 326 9.06 20.38 -2.99
N ASN A 327 10.23 19.77 -2.89
CA ASN A 327 10.44 18.38 -2.51
C ASN A 327 10.05 18.13 -1.05
N VAL A 328 10.59 18.93 -0.12
CA VAL A 328 10.32 18.74 1.32
C VAL A 328 8.84 19.00 1.62
N ALA A 329 8.29 20.12 1.14
CA ALA A 329 6.94 20.55 1.51
C ALA A 329 5.83 19.64 0.96
N THR A 330 5.99 19.12 -0.26
CA THR A 330 4.95 18.30 -0.91
C THR A 330 5.04 16.82 -0.52
N ARG A 331 6.26 16.24 -0.50
CA ARG A 331 6.46 14.82 -0.17
C ARG A 331 6.23 14.55 1.30
N LEU A 332 6.77 15.37 2.21
CA LEU A 332 6.56 15.18 3.65
C LEU A 332 5.07 15.19 4.02
N ALA A 333 4.31 16.14 3.48
CA ALA A 333 2.87 16.23 3.75
C ALA A 333 2.10 15.02 3.21
N ALA A 334 2.42 14.57 1.98
CA ALA A 334 1.78 13.40 1.38
C ALA A 334 2.14 12.11 2.14
N SER A 335 3.42 11.88 2.41
CA SER A 335 3.90 10.71 3.16
C SER A 335 3.38 10.69 4.59
N ALA A 336 3.26 11.84 5.28
CA ALA A 336 2.66 11.91 6.61
C ALA A 336 1.16 11.59 6.62
N ALA A 337 0.41 12.04 5.61
CA ALA A 337 -1.00 11.72 5.49
C ALA A 337 -1.23 10.23 5.21
N SER A 338 -0.49 9.65 4.25
CA SER A 338 -0.56 8.22 3.93
C SER A 338 -0.01 7.35 5.07
N GLY A 339 1.07 7.77 5.74
CA GLY A 339 1.62 7.09 6.91
C GLY A 339 0.63 6.98 8.06
N ARG A 340 -0.14 8.05 8.36
CA ARG A 340 -1.22 7.97 9.36
C ARG A 340 -2.30 6.95 9.02
N ARG A 341 -2.69 6.82 7.75
CA ARG A 341 -3.66 5.80 7.32
C ARG A 341 -3.08 4.39 7.43
N VAL A 342 -1.83 4.19 7.01
CA VAL A 342 -1.12 2.91 7.20
C VAL A 342 -1.05 2.52 8.68
N VAL A 343 -0.62 3.43 9.54
CA VAL A 343 -0.56 3.21 11.00
C VAL A 343 -1.95 2.94 11.58
N SER A 344 -3.01 3.60 11.09
CA SER A 344 -4.37 3.36 11.57
C SER A 344 -4.85 1.92 11.38
N ILE A 345 -4.34 1.22 10.35
CA ILE A 345 -4.62 -0.19 10.10
C ILE A 345 -3.69 -1.08 10.93
N LEU A 346 -2.39 -0.77 10.96
CA LEU A 346 -1.40 -1.57 11.69
C LEU A 346 -1.60 -1.53 13.21
N ALA A 347 -2.01 -0.38 13.76
CA ALA A 347 -2.28 -0.16 15.20
C ALA A 347 -3.75 -0.41 15.57
N ALA A 348 -4.59 -0.85 14.64
CA ALA A 348 -5.96 -1.21 14.97
C ALA A 348 -5.97 -2.44 15.88
N PRO A 349 -6.80 -2.46 16.95
CA PRO A 349 -6.97 -3.67 17.75
C PRO A 349 -7.54 -4.79 16.87
N TYR A 350 -7.34 -6.05 17.28
CA TYR A 350 -8.03 -7.18 16.65
C TYR A 350 -9.54 -7.09 16.91
N ALA A 351 -10.35 -7.56 15.95
CA ALA A 351 -11.80 -7.54 16.10
C ALA A 351 -12.28 -8.64 17.05
N THR A 352 -11.60 -9.79 17.02
CA THR A 352 -11.78 -10.90 17.95
C THR A 352 -10.61 -10.97 18.92
N GLY A 353 -10.81 -11.61 20.08
CA GLY A 353 -9.72 -11.97 20.99
C GLY A 353 -8.71 -12.93 20.36
N ASP A 354 -7.70 -13.33 21.14
CA ASP A 354 -6.77 -14.38 20.72
C ASP A 354 -7.50 -15.73 20.54
N GLU A 355 -6.99 -16.59 19.67
CA GLU A 355 -7.59 -17.91 19.43
C GLU A 355 -7.76 -18.65 20.75
N VAL A 356 -8.97 -19.16 20.98
CA VAL A 356 -9.32 -19.99 22.14
C VAL A 356 -8.33 -21.17 22.22
N GLY A 357 -7.69 -21.34 23.39
CA GLY A 357 -6.61 -22.31 23.58
C GLY A 357 -6.99 -23.77 23.26
N ALA A 358 -6.00 -24.59 22.89
CA ALA A 358 -6.21 -25.96 22.42
C ALA A 358 -7.11 -26.83 23.32
N ALA A 359 -6.98 -26.70 24.64
CA ALA A 359 -7.78 -27.44 25.62
C ALA A 359 -9.28 -27.12 25.57
N ALA A 360 -9.64 -25.89 25.20
CA ALA A 360 -11.02 -25.50 25.02
C ALA A 360 -11.58 -25.97 23.67
N THR A 361 -10.78 -25.93 22.61
CA THR A 361 -11.15 -26.56 21.33
C THR A 361 -11.43 -28.05 21.53
N ASP A 362 -10.60 -28.76 22.30
CA ASP A 362 -10.79 -30.17 22.59
C ASP A 362 -12.08 -30.45 23.38
N ARG A 363 -12.46 -29.56 24.31
CA ARG A 363 -13.76 -29.66 25.01
C ARG A 363 -14.93 -29.58 24.04
N VAL A 364 -14.94 -28.58 23.15
CA VAL A 364 -15.97 -28.42 22.13
C VAL A 364 -16.02 -29.65 21.21
N LEU A 365 -14.87 -30.14 20.75
CA LEU A 365 -14.79 -31.33 19.91
C LEU A 365 -15.29 -32.59 20.65
N SER A 366 -14.99 -32.74 21.93
CA SER A 366 -15.47 -33.88 22.73
C SER A 366 -16.98 -33.88 22.93
N ALA A 367 -17.62 -32.70 22.92
CA ALA A 367 -19.06 -32.56 23.09
C ALA A 367 -19.85 -32.95 21.82
N VAL A 368 -19.24 -32.87 20.63
CA VAL A 368 -19.89 -33.23 19.36
C VAL A 368 -19.56 -34.69 19.00
N PRO A 369 -20.57 -35.56 18.80
CA PRO A 369 -20.37 -36.94 18.34
C PRO A 369 -19.67 -37.01 16.97
N ALA A 370 -18.84 -38.04 16.77
CA ALA A 370 -18.25 -38.31 15.46
C ALA A 370 -19.34 -38.73 14.45
N GLY A 371 -19.17 -38.32 13.19
CA GLY A 371 -20.19 -38.48 12.15
C GLY A 371 -21.04 -37.23 11.95
N VAL A 372 -22.25 -37.42 11.42
CA VAL A 372 -23.17 -36.31 11.09
C VAL A 372 -24.17 -36.13 12.22
N THR A 373 -24.13 -34.97 12.87
CA THR A 373 -25.09 -34.54 13.88
C THR A 373 -26.01 -33.47 13.27
N VAL A 374 -27.32 -33.67 13.33
CA VAL A 374 -28.31 -32.74 12.75
C VAL A 374 -29.10 -32.07 13.87
N VAL A 375 -29.10 -30.74 13.90
CA VAL A 375 -29.85 -29.93 14.86
C VAL A 375 -31.23 -29.62 14.29
N ARG A 376 -32.29 -29.92 15.06
CA ARG A 376 -33.70 -29.74 14.69
C ARG A 376 -34.38 -28.61 15.48
N GLY A 377 -35.39 -27.98 14.88
CA GLY A 377 -36.35 -27.10 15.54
C GLY A 377 -36.49 -25.74 14.84
N GLY A 378 -37.72 -25.17 14.82
CA GLY A 378 -37.98 -23.86 14.21
C GLY A 378 -37.15 -22.69 14.81
N GLU A 379 -36.64 -22.85 16.03
CA GLU A 379 -35.70 -21.92 16.68
C GLU A 379 -34.22 -22.25 16.41
N ALA A 380 -33.88 -23.42 15.86
CA ALA A 380 -32.51 -23.82 15.54
C ALA A 380 -31.89 -22.93 14.46
N ALA A 381 -32.68 -22.49 13.48
CA ALA A 381 -32.23 -21.50 12.49
C ALA A 381 -31.96 -20.12 13.13
N ALA A 382 -32.74 -19.74 14.14
CA ALA A 382 -32.55 -18.48 14.87
C ALA A 382 -31.27 -18.50 15.73
N HIS A 383 -30.94 -19.67 16.31
CA HIS A 383 -29.74 -19.85 17.15
C HIS A 383 -28.50 -20.31 16.35
N ALA A 384 -28.66 -20.81 15.11
CA ALA A 384 -27.54 -21.22 14.26
C ALA A 384 -26.52 -20.08 14.07
N GLY A 385 -26.99 -18.84 13.96
CA GLY A 385 -26.12 -17.66 13.89
C GLY A 385 -25.27 -17.49 15.15
N GLN A 386 -25.88 -17.61 16.34
CA GLN A 386 -25.18 -17.49 17.62
C GLN A 386 -24.16 -18.62 17.82
N VAL A 387 -24.53 -19.87 17.54
CA VAL A 387 -23.62 -21.01 17.66
C VAL A 387 -22.47 -20.90 16.64
N ALA A 388 -22.79 -20.51 15.39
CA ALA A 388 -21.80 -20.25 14.36
C ALA A 388 -20.80 -19.17 14.78
N ASP A 389 -21.26 -18.07 15.39
CA ASP A 389 -20.40 -16.99 15.87
C ASP A 389 -19.48 -17.43 17.00
N ALA A 390 -19.99 -18.19 17.98
CA ALA A 390 -19.17 -18.76 19.05
C ALA A 390 -18.10 -19.73 18.51
N LEU A 391 -18.46 -20.58 17.56
CA LEU A 391 -17.53 -21.57 16.97
C LEU A 391 -16.52 -20.94 15.99
N ARG A 392 -16.82 -19.77 15.39
CA ARG A 392 -15.88 -19.03 14.52
C ARG A 392 -14.64 -18.51 15.24
N LEU A 393 -14.69 -18.43 16.57
CA LEU A 393 -13.57 -18.02 17.43
C LEU A 393 -12.56 -19.15 17.70
N LEU A 394 -12.93 -20.40 17.37
CA LEU A 394 -12.04 -21.55 17.50
C LEU A 394 -11.01 -21.61 16.36
N PRO A 395 -9.88 -22.32 16.54
CA PRO A 395 -8.84 -22.42 15.53
C PRO A 395 -9.35 -22.97 14.21
N ARG A 396 -9.26 -22.17 13.14
CA ARG A 396 -9.87 -22.47 11.82
C ARG A 396 -9.32 -23.71 11.12
N HIS A 397 -8.13 -24.17 11.52
CA HIS A 397 -7.55 -25.41 11.01
C HIS A 397 -8.18 -26.66 11.63
N ARG A 398 -8.94 -26.51 12.73
CA ARG A 398 -9.66 -27.59 13.41
C ARG A 398 -11.17 -27.45 13.27
N VAL A 399 -11.68 -26.22 13.26
CA VAL A 399 -13.13 -25.96 13.19
C VAL A 399 -13.43 -25.03 12.02
N ILE A 400 -14.30 -25.45 11.12
CA ILE A 400 -14.76 -24.62 9.99
C ILE A 400 -16.26 -24.45 10.10
N VAL A 401 -16.69 -23.19 10.19
CA VAL A 401 -18.08 -22.79 10.02
C VAL A 401 -18.26 -22.35 8.57
N ALA A 402 -18.88 -23.20 7.76
CA ALA A 402 -19.06 -22.92 6.34
C ALA A 402 -20.02 -21.73 6.17
N PRO A 403 -19.63 -20.68 5.41
CA PRO A 403 -20.53 -19.58 5.15
C PRO A 403 -21.66 -20.03 4.21
N HIS A 404 -22.88 -19.54 4.44
CA HIS A 404 -24.04 -19.86 3.61
C HIS A 404 -23.87 -19.41 2.14
N ALA A 405 -23.14 -18.32 1.91
CA ALA A 405 -22.68 -17.89 0.60
C ALA A 405 -21.14 -17.86 0.59
N ALA A 406 -20.50 -18.62 -0.30
CA ALA A 406 -19.06 -18.52 -0.48
C ALA A 406 -18.68 -17.47 -1.52
N ASP A 407 -17.67 -16.68 -1.18
CA ASP A 407 -16.94 -15.86 -2.14
C ASP A 407 -16.05 -16.77 -3.00
N LEU A 408 -16.35 -16.82 -4.29
CA LEU A 408 -15.54 -17.54 -5.28
C LEU A 408 -14.63 -16.56 -6.01
N PHE A 409 -13.36 -16.93 -6.12
CA PHE A 409 -12.34 -16.19 -6.84
C PHE A 409 -12.42 -16.47 -8.33
N ASP A 410 -12.01 -15.51 -9.15
CA ASP A 410 -11.89 -15.77 -10.59
C ASP A 410 -10.79 -16.81 -10.84
N GLY A 411 -11.09 -17.75 -11.74
CA GLY A 411 -10.25 -18.92 -12.00
C GLY A 411 -11.05 -20.21 -12.17
N PRO A 412 -10.36 -21.35 -12.35
CA PRO A 412 -10.97 -22.67 -12.42
C PRO A 412 -11.79 -23.03 -11.18
N LEU A 413 -12.81 -23.85 -11.38
CA LEU A 413 -13.68 -24.37 -10.32
C LEU A 413 -12.90 -25.16 -9.27
N GLN A 414 -12.00 -26.04 -9.72
CA GLN A 414 -11.18 -26.88 -8.82
C GLN A 414 -10.24 -26.05 -7.93
N ASP A 415 -9.64 -24.99 -8.46
CA ASP A 415 -8.71 -24.11 -7.72
C ASP A 415 -9.44 -23.33 -6.62
N ASN A 416 -10.75 -23.10 -6.83
CA ASN A 416 -11.63 -22.56 -5.82
C ASN A 416 -11.97 -23.57 -4.72
N VAL A 417 -11.80 -24.89 -4.92
CA VAL A 417 -12.14 -25.91 -3.91
C VAL A 417 -10.90 -26.30 -3.11
N HIS A 418 -9.82 -26.69 -3.79
CA HIS A 418 -8.58 -27.10 -3.14
C HIS A 418 -7.38 -27.02 -4.11
N PRO A 419 -6.16 -26.67 -3.67
CA PRO A 419 -4.98 -26.62 -4.54
C PRO A 419 -4.58 -27.97 -5.14
N ASP A 420 -4.87 -29.08 -4.43
CA ASP A 420 -4.72 -30.45 -4.94
C ASP A 420 -5.95 -30.84 -5.78
N PRO A 421 -5.79 -31.11 -7.10
CA PRO A 421 -6.89 -31.49 -7.98
C PRO A 421 -7.62 -32.76 -7.56
N ALA A 422 -6.94 -33.73 -6.94
CA ALA A 422 -7.56 -34.99 -6.52
C ALA A 422 -8.52 -34.76 -5.34
N VAL A 423 -8.09 -33.96 -4.36
CA VAL A 423 -8.92 -33.54 -3.22
C VAL A 423 -10.09 -32.69 -3.71
N ALA A 424 -9.83 -31.76 -4.64
CA ALA A 424 -10.87 -30.93 -5.24
C ALA A 424 -11.92 -31.77 -5.98
N ALA A 425 -11.50 -32.73 -6.81
CA ALA A 425 -12.41 -33.61 -7.55
C ALA A 425 -13.29 -34.45 -6.62
N SER A 426 -12.69 -35.06 -5.58
CA SER A 426 -13.45 -35.86 -4.61
C SER A 426 -14.47 -35.00 -3.85
N ALA A 427 -14.10 -33.79 -3.43
CA ALA A 427 -15.03 -32.91 -2.73
C ALA A 427 -16.14 -32.36 -3.64
N LEU A 428 -15.84 -32.11 -4.92
CA LEU A 428 -16.82 -31.72 -5.93
C LEU A 428 -17.84 -32.84 -6.18
N GLU A 429 -17.39 -34.09 -6.27
CA GLU A 429 -18.26 -35.27 -6.41
C GLU A 429 -19.17 -35.43 -5.17
N ILE A 430 -18.63 -35.30 -3.96
CA ILE A 430 -19.41 -35.40 -2.71
C ILE A 430 -20.50 -34.32 -2.66
N ALA A 431 -20.18 -33.10 -3.09
CA ALA A 431 -21.14 -32.00 -3.14
C ALA A 431 -22.01 -31.99 -4.42
N ASP A 432 -22.02 -33.08 -5.20
CA ASP A 432 -22.81 -33.26 -6.41
C ASP A 432 -22.59 -32.17 -7.46
N CYS A 433 -21.35 -31.77 -7.72
CA CYS A 433 -20.98 -30.72 -8.67
C CYS A 433 -20.70 -31.23 -10.11
N ASP A 434 -20.89 -32.52 -10.38
CA ASP A 434 -20.57 -33.14 -11.68
C ASP A 434 -21.46 -32.65 -12.83
N ASP A 435 -22.63 -32.12 -12.50
CA ASP A 435 -23.59 -31.53 -13.43
C ASP A 435 -23.20 -30.12 -13.92
N ILE A 436 -22.16 -29.51 -13.36
CA ILE A 436 -21.71 -28.16 -13.74
C ILE A 436 -21.07 -28.23 -15.14
N PRO A 437 -21.66 -27.60 -16.18
CA PRO A 437 -21.18 -27.74 -17.55
C PRO A 437 -19.77 -27.21 -17.70
N GLY A 438 -18.83 -28.00 -18.23
CA GLY A 438 -17.42 -27.63 -18.34
C GLY A 438 -16.54 -28.12 -17.17
N GLY A 439 -17.15 -28.74 -16.15
CA GLY A 439 -16.46 -29.50 -15.13
C GLY A 439 -15.44 -28.71 -14.29
N PRO A 440 -14.44 -29.38 -13.71
CA PRO A 440 -13.47 -28.80 -12.76
C PRO A 440 -12.63 -27.63 -13.31
N LEU A 441 -12.43 -27.57 -14.63
CA LEU A 441 -11.64 -26.54 -15.29
C LEU A 441 -12.45 -25.31 -15.71
N ARG A 442 -13.78 -25.31 -15.49
CA ARG A 442 -14.63 -24.16 -15.80
C ARG A 442 -14.18 -22.94 -15.01
N SER A 443 -14.03 -21.81 -15.71
CA SER A 443 -13.87 -20.51 -15.06
C SER A 443 -15.20 -20.07 -14.42
N VAL A 444 -15.17 -19.85 -13.10
CA VAL A 444 -16.35 -19.44 -12.30
C VAL A 444 -16.70 -17.96 -12.45
N GLY A 445 -15.76 -17.15 -12.93
CA GLY A 445 -15.86 -15.70 -13.03
C GLY A 445 -15.80 -15.00 -11.67
N GLU A 446 -15.44 -13.71 -11.67
CA GLU A 446 -15.35 -12.89 -10.45
C GLU A 446 -16.63 -12.97 -9.61
N GLY A 447 -16.50 -13.40 -8.34
CA GLY A 447 -17.61 -13.59 -7.40
C GLY A 447 -18.51 -14.78 -7.73
N GLY A 448 -18.07 -15.71 -8.58
CA GLY A 448 -18.87 -16.86 -9.02
C GLY A 448 -20.03 -16.49 -9.94
N ARG A 449 -19.97 -15.33 -10.61
CA ARG A 449 -21.07 -14.79 -11.44
C ARG A 449 -21.48 -15.69 -12.62
N ARG A 450 -20.67 -16.69 -12.98
CA ARG A 450 -21.00 -17.68 -14.03
C ARG A 450 -21.66 -18.96 -13.52
N LEU A 451 -21.97 -19.02 -12.22
CA LEU A 451 -22.65 -20.14 -11.58
C LEU A 451 -24.04 -19.72 -11.09
N SER A 452 -24.99 -20.63 -11.10
CA SER A 452 -26.30 -20.42 -10.45
C SER A 452 -26.15 -20.34 -8.91
N GLY A 453 -27.20 -19.90 -8.21
CA GLY A 453 -27.20 -19.84 -6.73
C GLY A 453 -26.88 -21.20 -6.10
N GLY A 454 -27.61 -22.26 -6.49
CA GLY A 454 -27.38 -23.63 -6.02
C GLY A 454 -26.00 -24.17 -6.40
N GLN A 455 -25.49 -23.87 -7.59
CA GLN A 455 -24.13 -24.25 -7.97
C GLN A 455 -23.07 -23.59 -7.08
N ARG A 456 -23.20 -22.30 -6.77
CA ARG A 456 -22.27 -21.62 -5.85
C ARG A 456 -22.31 -22.23 -4.46
N GLN A 457 -23.50 -22.58 -3.96
CA GLN A 457 -23.67 -23.20 -2.65
C GLN A 457 -23.04 -24.60 -2.60
N ARG A 458 -23.23 -25.43 -3.64
CA ARG A 458 -22.57 -26.74 -3.73
C ARG A 458 -21.04 -26.62 -3.80
N VAL A 459 -20.52 -25.62 -4.51
CA VAL A 459 -19.06 -25.36 -4.55
C VAL A 459 -18.53 -24.87 -3.21
N ALA A 460 -19.30 -24.05 -2.48
CA ALA A 460 -18.99 -23.66 -1.11
C ALA A 460 -18.89 -24.88 -0.18
N LEU A 461 -19.86 -25.79 -0.29
CA LEU A 461 -19.90 -27.04 0.44
C LEU A 461 -18.70 -27.93 0.08
N ALA A 462 -18.38 -28.08 -1.21
CA ALA A 462 -17.19 -28.81 -1.67
C ALA A 462 -15.91 -28.23 -1.04
N ARG A 463 -15.73 -26.90 -1.06
CA ARG A 463 -14.58 -26.24 -0.42
C ARG A 463 -14.49 -26.55 1.08
N ALA A 464 -15.62 -26.53 1.78
CA ALA A 464 -15.67 -26.81 3.21
C ALA A 464 -15.35 -28.28 3.54
N ILE A 465 -15.81 -29.22 2.70
CA ILE A 465 -15.51 -30.65 2.81
C ILE A 465 -14.03 -30.92 2.50
N ALA A 466 -13.49 -30.29 1.45
CA ALA A 466 -12.11 -30.45 1.02
C ALA A 466 -11.10 -30.02 2.09
N ALA A 467 -11.47 -29.07 2.95
CA ALA A 467 -10.64 -28.61 4.05
C ALA A 467 -10.49 -29.63 5.20
N ASP A 468 -11.36 -30.66 5.26
CA ASP A 468 -11.34 -31.78 6.22
C ASP A 468 -11.04 -31.38 7.70
N PRO A 469 -11.81 -30.44 8.29
CA PRO A 469 -11.60 -30.01 9.68
C PRO A 469 -12.00 -31.10 10.69
N ASP A 470 -11.53 -30.98 11.94
CA ASP A 470 -11.98 -31.83 13.07
C ASP A 470 -13.49 -31.70 13.31
N LEU A 471 -14.02 -30.48 13.14
CA LEU A 471 -15.45 -30.14 13.17
C LEU A 471 -15.83 -29.22 11.99
N LEU A 472 -16.76 -29.70 11.16
CA LEU A 472 -17.39 -28.93 10.10
C LEU A 472 -18.80 -28.52 10.54
N VAL A 473 -19.09 -27.22 10.52
CA VAL A 473 -20.43 -26.69 10.83
C VAL A 473 -21.08 -26.17 9.55
N LEU A 474 -22.25 -26.69 9.24
CA LEU A 474 -23.03 -26.37 8.06
C LEU A 474 -24.37 -25.76 8.48
N THR A 475 -24.74 -24.63 7.90
CA THR A 475 -26.05 -24.00 8.12
C THR A 475 -26.81 -24.00 6.81
N ASP A 476 -27.85 -24.84 6.77
CA ASP A 476 -28.74 -24.99 5.62
C ASP A 476 -27.96 -25.16 4.30
N PRO A 477 -27.10 -26.20 4.19
CA PRO A 477 -26.13 -26.33 3.10
C PRO A 477 -26.76 -26.61 1.71
N THR A 478 -28.06 -26.91 1.65
CA THR A 478 -28.75 -27.38 0.44
C THR A 478 -30.02 -26.58 0.10
N THR A 479 -30.21 -25.38 0.66
CA THR A 479 -31.46 -24.60 0.44
C THR A 479 -31.75 -24.22 -1.01
N ALA A 480 -30.76 -24.15 -1.89
CA ALA A 480 -30.93 -23.76 -3.29
C ALA A 480 -30.82 -24.93 -4.29
N VAL A 481 -31.01 -26.17 -3.85
CA VAL A 481 -31.01 -27.37 -4.71
C VAL A 481 -32.35 -28.10 -4.63
N ASP A 482 -32.68 -28.91 -5.63
CA ASP A 482 -33.88 -29.74 -5.61
C ASP A 482 -33.74 -30.92 -4.65
N SER A 483 -34.87 -31.51 -4.25
CA SER A 483 -34.91 -32.59 -3.26
C SER A 483 -34.10 -33.85 -3.62
N VAL A 484 -33.93 -34.15 -4.92
CA VAL A 484 -33.16 -35.34 -5.35
C VAL A 484 -31.67 -35.07 -5.18
N THR A 485 -31.18 -33.93 -5.65
CA THR A 485 -29.80 -33.49 -5.42
C THR A 485 -29.49 -33.32 -3.94
N GLU A 486 -30.43 -32.79 -3.15
CA GLU A 486 -30.27 -32.66 -1.71
C GLU A 486 -30.05 -34.01 -1.02
N GLN A 487 -30.88 -35.01 -1.35
CA GLN A 487 -30.76 -36.37 -0.81
C GLN A 487 -29.39 -36.99 -1.16
N HIS A 488 -28.96 -36.87 -2.43
CA HIS A 488 -27.66 -37.37 -2.86
C HIS A 488 -26.49 -36.71 -2.10
N ILE A 489 -26.53 -35.39 -1.93
CA ILE A 489 -25.50 -34.66 -1.18
C ILE A 489 -25.45 -35.13 0.27
N ALA A 490 -26.60 -35.22 0.94
CA ALA A 490 -26.68 -35.65 2.33
C ALA A 490 -26.12 -37.08 2.51
N GLU A 491 -26.47 -38.01 1.63
CA GLU A 491 -25.96 -39.39 1.64
C GLU A 491 -24.45 -39.47 1.42
N ARG A 492 -23.91 -38.74 0.43
CA ARG A 492 -22.47 -38.71 0.13
C ARG A 492 -21.67 -38.09 1.26
N VAL A 493 -22.16 -36.99 1.85
CA VAL A 493 -21.52 -36.36 3.02
C VAL A 493 -21.53 -37.32 4.20
N ALA A 494 -22.67 -37.94 4.52
CA ALA A 494 -22.73 -38.91 5.60
C ALA A 494 -21.80 -40.11 5.37
N ALA A 495 -21.72 -40.63 4.14
CA ALA A 495 -20.79 -41.70 3.79
C ALA A 495 -19.32 -41.30 3.97
N ARG A 496 -18.94 -40.08 3.58
CA ARG A 496 -17.57 -39.54 3.73
C ARG A 496 -17.12 -39.41 5.20
N TYR A 497 -18.06 -39.08 6.09
CA TYR A 497 -17.77 -38.82 7.50
C TYR A 497 -18.08 -40.00 8.43
N ARG A 498 -18.75 -41.05 7.94
CA ARG A 498 -19.01 -42.26 8.72
C ARG A 498 -17.72 -43.03 9.00
N GLY A 499 -17.41 -43.23 10.27
CA GLY A 499 -16.23 -43.99 10.71
C GLY A 499 -14.88 -43.28 10.54
N SER A 500 -14.86 -42.01 10.11
CA SER A 500 -13.61 -41.24 9.92
C SER A 500 -13.10 -40.58 11.20
N GLY A 501 -13.90 -40.56 12.28
CA GLY A 501 -13.59 -39.85 13.53
C GLY A 501 -13.75 -38.33 13.47
N ARG A 502 -14.08 -37.78 12.30
CA ARG A 502 -14.42 -36.37 12.08
C ARG A 502 -15.87 -36.07 12.46
N ARG A 503 -16.18 -34.80 12.68
CA ARG A 503 -17.50 -34.34 13.16
C ARG A 503 -18.12 -33.36 12.17
N VAL A 504 -19.40 -33.53 11.87
CA VAL A 504 -20.17 -32.59 11.07
C VAL A 504 -21.43 -32.20 11.85
N LEU A 505 -21.60 -30.91 12.11
CA LEU A 505 -22.79 -30.35 12.73
C LEU A 505 -23.61 -29.63 11.66
N VAL A 506 -24.82 -30.09 11.39
CA VAL A 506 -25.70 -29.53 10.36
C VAL A 506 -26.93 -28.93 11.00
N PHE A 507 -27.13 -27.63 10.81
CA PHE A 507 -28.38 -26.95 11.12
C PHE A 507 -29.25 -27.02 9.87
N SER A 508 -30.26 -27.88 9.85
CA SER A 508 -31.21 -27.96 8.73
C SER A 508 -32.52 -28.63 9.10
N GLU A 509 -33.61 -28.09 8.57
CA GLU A 509 -34.96 -28.68 8.64
C GLU A 509 -35.25 -29.69 7.52
N ALA A 510 -34.33 -29.83 6.55
CA ALA A 510 -34.54 -30.68 5.40
C ALA A 510 -34.58 -32.17 5.79
N PRO A 511 -35.61 -32.95 5.35
CA PRO A 511 -35.73 -34.37 5.66
C PRO A 511 -34.51 -35.20 5.26
N ALA A 512 -33.85 -34.84 4.15
CA ALA A 512 -32.68 -35.54 3.63
C ALA A 512 -31.54 -35.64 4.67
N TRP A 513 -31.22 -34.52 5.32
CA TRP A 513 -30.19 -34.49 6.37
C TRP A 513 -30.62 -35.29 7.61
N GLN A 514 -31.91 -35.24 7.96
CA GLN A 514 -32.44 -35.96 9.12
C GLN A 514 -32.37 -37.48 8.95
N VAL A 515 -32.53 -37.99 7.72
CA VAL A 515 -32.47 -39.43 7.42
C VAL A 515 -31.04 -39.97 7.57
N VAL A 516 -30.04 -39.18 7.20
CA VAL A 516 -28.62 -39.60 7.21
C VAL A 516 -27.90 -39.30 8.54
N ALA A 517 -28.58 -38.59 9.45
CA ALA A 517 -28.04 -38.20 10.75
C ALA A 517 -27.61 -39.42 11.57
N THR A 518 -26.39 -39.39 12.09
CA THR A 518 -25.91 -40.37 13.09
C THR A 518 -26.44 -40.01 14.48
N THR A 519 -26.60 -38.72 14.75
CA THR A 519 -27.17 -38.19 16.00
C THR A 519 -28.04 -36.98 15.68
N THR A 520 -29.11 -36.79 16.43
CA THR A 520 -30.00 -35.64 16.31
C THR A 520 -29.97 -34.83 17.59
N TRP A 521 -29.81 -33.52 17.46
CA TRP A 521 -29.81 -32.56 18.56
C TRP A 521 -31.01 -31.65 18.49
N ASP A 522 -31.42 -31.10 19.62
CA ASP A 522 -32.35 -29.97 19.69
C ASP A 522 -31.60 -28.63 19.79
N ALA A 523 -32.36 -27.54 19.90
CA ALA A 523 -31.77 -26.20 20.03
C ALA A 523 -30.99 -26.02 21.34
N ASP A 524 -31.39 -26.67 22.44
CA ASP A 524 -30.78 -26.51 23.75
C ASP A 524 -29.39 -27.17 23.77
N ASP A 525 -29.23 -28.34 23.16
CA ASP A 525 -27.94 -29.00 22.94
C ASP A 525 -26.95 -28.11 22.19
N ALA A 526 -27.43 -27.45 21.12
CA ALA A 526 -26.60 -26.54 20.32
C ALA A 526 -26.22 -25.26 21.09
N ILE A 527 -27.12 -24.73 21.91
CA ILE A 527 -26.83 -23.57 22.78
C ILE A 527 -25.83 -23.95 23.89
N ALA A 528 -25.92 -25.16 24.45
CA ALA A 528 -24.95 -25.65 25.42
C ALA A 528 -23.54 -25.76 24.82
N LEU A 529 -23.44 -26.18 23.55
CA LEU A 529 -22.18 -26.17 22.81
C LEU A 529 -21.61 -24.75 22.65
N ALA A 530 -22.44 -23.77 22.26
CA ALA A 530 -22.03 -22.37 22.13
C ALA A 530 -21.52 -21.81 23.46
N LYS A 531 -22.23 -22.05 24.56
CA LYS A 531 -21.78 -21.65 25.91
C LYS A 531 -20.45 -22.27 26.29
N THR A 532 -20.19 -23.51 25.88
CA THR A 532 -18.90 -24.19 26.12
C THR A 532 -17.76 -23.51 25.35
N ALA A 533 -18.03 -23.04 24.14
CA ALA A 533 -17.08 -22.27 23.33
C ALA A 533 -16.87 -20.84 23.88
N GLU A 534 -17.91 -20.17 24.39
CA GLU A 534 -17.81 -18.83 24.99
C GLU A 534 -17.10 -18.83 26.35
N HIS A 535 -17.38 -19.79 27.24
CA HIS A 535 -16.70 -19.89 28.54
C HIS A 535 -15.21 -20.21 28.42
N ALA A 536 -14.79 -20.72 27.27
CA ALA A 536 -13.40 -20.93 26.95
C ALA A 536 -12.63 -19.64 26.63
N GLU A 537 -13.33 -18.54 26.33
CA GLU A 537 -12.74 -17.22 26.08
C GLU A 537 -12.36 -16.49 27.39
N VAL A 538 -12.92 -16.91 28.53
CA VAL A 538 -12.85 -16.17 29.82
C VAL A 538 -11.75 -16.69 30.77
N GLN A 539 -11.15 -17.86 30.52
CA GLN A 539 -10.07 -18.38 31.35
C GLN A 539 -8.69 -18.06 30.76
N PRO A 540 -7.88 -17.19 31.41
CA PRO A 540 -6.53 -16.85 30.96
C PRO A 540 -5.53 -18.01 31.08
#